data_AF-A0A7V6HIP2-F1
#
_entry.id   AF-A0A7V6HIP2-F1
#
_cell.length_a   1.000
_cell.length_b   1.000
_cell.length_c   1.000
_cell.angle_alpha   90.00
_cell.angle_beta   90.00
_cell.angle_gamma   90.00
#
_symmetry.space_group_name_H-M   'P 1'
#
loop_
_entity.id
_entity.type
_entity.pdbx_description
1 polymer ?
#
loop_
_entity_poly.entity_id
_entity_poly.type
_entity_poly.pdbx_seq_one_letter_code
_entity_poly.pdbx_strand_id
1 'polypeptide(L)'
;MRHTLLAALMTLCAVTVATAAPTGVTVNGVALDSAGSGGEGWKYYLPHITLTNAGPFTISGTNKTSQVRVVVQEGVTCDVTISNLVLETPGSDSRCAFTLQTNACVSLFLAGNNALLSGDNRAGLEVAGGRALSINSAPGDDAGALTATGGKYAAGIGGNNKNESGTITIHGGQITAYGTDGAAGIGGGSQGAGGTTTINGGHVSASSTGTYGAGIGGGYYRAGGTITINGGTVMAQGGRLSAGIGGGYYHSGPAGTVAINGGTVTATGGNSGAGIGGGSSSQGGTVNISGGAVTAQAAPTAAPAAMSPFPAAG
;
A
#
# COMPACT_ATOMS: atom_id res chain seq x y z
N MET A 1 -19.93 40.80 72.97
CA MET A 1 -20.06 39.52 72.24
C MET A 1 -20.12 39.83 70.76
N ARG A 2 -19.03 39.64 70.02
CA ARG A 2 -18.98 39.69 68.55
C ARG A 2 -18.33 38.39 68.11
N HIS A 3 -19.14 37.43 67.68
CA HIS A 3 -18.66 36.19 67.06
C HIS A 3 -18.51 36.44 65.56
N THR A 4 -17.26 36.52 65.09
CA THR A 4 -16.94 36.42 63.67
C THR A 4 -16.93 34.95 63.27
N LEU A 5 -17.93 34.52 62.52
CA LEU A 5 -17.94 33.23 61.83
C LEU A 5 -16.98 33.32 60.63
N LEU A 6 -15.92 32.50 60.63
CA LEU A 6 -15.03 32.32 59.49
C LEU A 6 -15.65 31.24 58.59
N ALA A 7 -16.17 31.63 57.43
CA ALA A 7 -16.63 30.68 56.41
C ALA A 7 -15.41 30.11 55.67
N ALA A 8 -15.13 28.83 55.86
CA ALA A 8 -14.13 28.11 55.07
C ALA A 8 -14.68 27.88 53.65
N LEU A 9 -14.17 28.62 52.68
CA LEU A 9 -14.44 28.40 51.27
C LEU A 9 -13.64 27.17 50.81
N MET A 10 -14.30 26.01 50.78
CA MET A 10 -13.71 24.77 50.28
C MET A 10 -13.73 24.81 48.75
N THR A 11 -12.62 25.20 48.14
CA THR A 11 -12.45 25.20 46.68
C THR A 11 -12.41 23.75 46.19
N LEU A 12 -13.53 23.29 45.63
CA LEU A 12 -13.63 22.02 44.93
C LEU A 12 -12.79 22.12 43.65
N CYS A 13 -11.56 21.62 43.69
CA CYS A 13 -10.72 21.47 42.50
C CYS A 13 -11.34 20.35 41.64
N ALA A 14 -12.15 20.71 40.65
CA ALA A 14 -12.63 19.76 39.66
C ALA A 14 -11.41 19.26 38.88
N VAL A 15 -10.93 18.06 39.24
CA VAL A 15 -9.97 17.32 38.41
C VAL A 15 -10.72 16.97 37.14
N THR A 16 -10.52 17.77 36.09
CA THR A 16 -10.91 17.37 34.74
C THR A 16 -10.03 16.18 34.38
N VAL A 17 -10.55 14.97 34.58
CA VAL A 17 -9.92 13.77 34.04
C VAL A 17 -9.97 13.96 32.53
N ALA A 18 -8.84 14.29 31.91
CA ALA A 18 -8.75 14.39 30.46
C ALA A 18 -9.19 13.04 29.90
N THR A 19 -10.36 13.01 29.25
CA THR A 19 -10.88 11.81 28.63
C THR A 19 -9.98 11.45 27.46
N ALA A 20 -9.59 10.18 27.36
CA ALA A 20 -8.75 9.73 26.26
C ALA A 20 -9.45 10.02 24.93
N ALA A 21 -8.75 10.69 24.01
CA ALA A 21 -9.31 11.09 22.74
C ALA A 21 -9.40 9.87 21.81
N PRO A 22 -10.58 9.52 21.27
CA PRO A 22 -10.72 8.41 20.35
C PRO A 22 -9.98 8.70 19.04
N THR A 23 -9.40 7.67 18.44
CA THR A 23 -8.64 7.80 17.19
C THR A 23 -9.50 7.66 15.93
N GLY A 24 -10.73 7.13 16.07
CA GLY A 24 -11.61 6.76 14.98
C GLY A 24 -11.37 5.35 14.40
N VAL A 25 -10.43 4.58 14.96
CA VAL A 25 -10.09 3.21 14.53
C VAL A 25 -10.39 2.21 15.65
N THR A 26 -10.75 0.99 15.25
CA THR A 26 -10.98 -0.16 16.14
C THR A 26 -10.11 -1.35 15.73
N VAL A 27 -9.75 -2.19 16.70
CA VAL A 27 -9.13 -3.50 16.47
C VAL A 27 -9.96 -4.55 17.20
N ASN A 28 -10.46 -5.57 16.49
CA ASN A 28 -11.36 -6.59 17.01
C ASN A 28 -12.59 -6.00 17.75
N GLY A 29 -13.11 -4.87 17.25
CA GLY A 29 -14.23 -4.13 17.84
C GLY A 29 -13.86 -3.24 19.04
N VAL A 30 -12.62 -3.27 19.53
CA VAL A 30 -12.14 -2.40 20.60
C VAL A 30 -11.70 -1.06 20.01
N ALA A 31 -12.30 0.03 20.48
CA ALA A 31 -11.92 1.39 20.06
C ALA A 31 -10.54 1.78 20.60
N LEU A 32 -9.73 2.41 19.75
CA LEU A 32 -8.41 2.92 20.12
C LEU A 32 -8.50 4.38 20.58
N ASP A 33 -7.77 4.72 21.63
CA ASP A 33 -7.74 6.06 22.21
C ASP A 33 -6.33 6.54 22.60
N SER A 34 -6.19 7.83 22.89
CA SER A 34 -4.90 8.45 23.21
C SER A 34 -4.22 7.97 24.50
N ALA A 35 -4.91 7.20 25.36
CA ALA A 35 -4.30 6.61 26.55
C ALA A 35 -3.62 5.27 26.26
N GLY A 36 -3.83 4.71 25.06
CA GLY A 36 -3.36 3.40 24.66
C GLY A 36 -4.44 2.34 24.83
N SER A 37 -4.38 1.31 23.99
CA SER A 37 -5.40 0.27 23.93
C SER A 37 -4.73 -1.07 23.62
N GLY A 38 -5.41 -2.19 23.83
CA GLY A 38 -4.81 -3.48 23.55
C GLY A 38 -5.78 -4.63 23.69
N GLY A 39 -5.35 -5.78 23.18
CA GLY A 39 -6.07 -7.04 23.29
C GLY A 39 -5.11 -8.21 23.08
N GLU A 40 -5.66 -9.40 22.92
CA GLU A 40 -4.85 -10.58 22.62
C GLU A 40 -4.10 -10.38 21.29
N GLY A 41 -2.77 -10.48 21.33
CA GLY A 41 -1.94 -10.41 20.13
C GLY A 41 -1.76 -9.02 19.51
N TRP A 42 -2.31 -7.96 20.10
CA TRP A 42 -2.13 -6.60 19.59
C TRP A 42 -2.08 -5.55 20.70
N LYS A 43 -1.30 -4.49 20.47
CA LYS A 43 -1.22 -3.33 21.35
C LYS A 43 -1.25 -2.05 20.54
N TYR A 44 -1.88 -1.03 21.08
CA TYR A 44 -1.88 0.31 20.55
C TYR A 44 -1.21 1.28 21.52
N TYR A 45 -0.12 1.88 21.07
CA TYR A 45 0.49 3.05 21.69
C TYR A 45 0.71 4.07 20.59
N LEU A 46 0.19 5.28 20.77
CA LEU A 46 0.23 6.33 19.74
C LEU A 46 1.64 6.40 19.11
N PRO A 47 1.78 6.23 17.78
CA PRO A 47 0.73 6.05 16.77
C PRO A 47 0.58 4.62 16.22
N HIS A 48 1.11 3.60 16.88
CA HIS A 48 1.23 2.24 16.35
C HIS A 48 0.22 1.27 16.92
N ILE A 49 -0.52 0.59 16.05
CA ILE A 49 -1.10 -0.73 16.29
C ILE A 49 0.00 -1.75 15.97
N THR A 50 0.52 -2.44 16.98
CA THR A 50 1.52 -3.51 16.80
C THR A 50 0.84 -4.86 16.93
N LEU A 51 0.92 -5.68 15.87
CA LEU A 51 0.42 -7.05 15.81
C LEU A 51 1.56 -8.03 16.14
N THR A 52 1.36 -8.89 17.14
CA THR A 52 2.44 -9.66 17.79
C THR A 52 2.25 -11.18 17.75
N ASN A 53 1.11 -11.67 17.26
CA ASN A 53 0.84 -13.10 17.09
C ASN A 53 0.03 -13.35 15.80
N ALA A 54 -0.47 -14.57 15.61
CA ALA A 54 -1.14 -14.98 14.38
C ALA A 54 -2.50 -14.30 14.11
N GLY A 55 -3.13 -13.66 15.10
CA GLY A 55 -4.49 -13.16 14.97
C GLY A 55 -5.55 -14.27 15.09
N PRO A 56 -6.74 -14.09 14.49
CA PRO A 56 -7.08 -13.08 13.49
C PRO A 56 -7.28 -11.68 14.07
N PHE A 57 -6.94 -10.66 13.28
CA PHE A 57 -7.19 -9.26 13.61
C PHE A 57 -8.14 -8.63 12.61
N THR A 58 -9.17 -7.92 13.07
CA THR A 58 -10.05 -7.08 12.25
C THR A 58 -9.81 -5.62 12.60
N ILE A 59 -9.36 -4.83 11.63
CA ILE A 59 -9.07 -3.40 11.80
C ILE A 59 -10.05 -2.59 10.95
N SER A 60 -10.76 -1.67 11.58
CA SER A 60 -11.83 -0.89 10.94
C SER A 60 -11.82 0.56 11.39
N GLY A 61 -12.37 1.46 10.56
CA GLY A 61 -12.59 2.86 10.92
C GLY A 61 -11.71 3.83 10.12
N THR A 62 -11.62 5.08 10.56
CA THR A 62 -10.94 6.13 9.80
C THR A 62 -10.03 6.96 10.69
N ASN A 63 -8.76 7.09 10.30
CA ASN A 63 -7.81 8.02 10.89
C ASN A 63 -7.03 8.76 9.78
N LYS A 64 -7.25 10.07 9.68
CA LYS A 64 -6.54 10.96 8.73
C LYS A 64 -5.56 11.92 9.40
N THR A 65 -5.35 11.76 10.71
CA THR A 65 -4.50 12.60 11.55
C THR A 65 -3.09 12.02 11.72
N SER A 66 -2.76 10.94 11.01
CA SER A 66 -1.52 10.18 11.15
C SER A 66 -1.27 9.58 12.55
N GLN A 67 -2.31 9.54 13.38
CA GLN A 67 -2.25 9.03 14.74
C GLN A 67 -2.35 7.50 14.80
N VAL A 68 -2.77 6.84 13.71
CA VAL A 68 -2.88 5.38 13.67
C VAL A 68 -2.11 4.83 12.48
N ARG A 69 -1.25 3.86 12.75
CA ARG A 69 -0.39 3.16 11.79
C ARG A 69 -0.27 1.70 12.21
N VAL A 70 -0.36 0.79 11.26
CA VAL A 70 -0.28 -0.66 11.53
C VAL A 70 1.15 -1.14 11.35
N VAL A 71 1.63 -1.92 12.31
CA VAL A 71 2.96 -2.55 12.31
C VAL A 71 2.77 -4.04 12.60
N VAL A 72 3.22 -4.89 11.69
CA VAL A 72 3.34 -6.33 11.96
C VAL A 72 4.75 -6.58 12.48
N GLN A 73 4.84 -7.16 13.69
CA GLN A 73 6.10 -7.36 14.37
C GLN A 73 7.02 -8.32 13.61
N GLU A 74 8.33 -8.15 13.77
CA GLU A 74 9.35 -9.01 13.18
C GLU A 74 9.07 -10.51 13.44
N GLY A 75 9.20 -11.30 12.38
CA GLY A 75 9.00 -12.75 12.40
C GLY A 75 7.56 -13.22 12.59
N VAL A 76 6.59 -12.29 12.73
CA VAL A 76 5.18 -12.65 12.89
C VAL A 76 4.56 -12.99 11.54
N THR A 77 3.87 -14.13 11.50
CA THR A 77 2.92 -14.47 10.44
C THR A 77 1.52 -14.26 11.00
N CYS A 78 0.69 -13.41 10.38
CA CYS A 78 -0.65 -13.14 10.90
C CYS A 78 -1.72 -12.94 9.82
N ASP A 79 -2.97 -13.20 10.23
CA ASP A 79 -4.17 -12.96 9.44
C ASP A 79 -4.80 -11.62 9.86
N VAL A 80 -4.98 -10.73 8.89
CA VAL A 80 -5.52 -9.38 9.10
C VAL A 80 -6.68 -9.16 8.14
N THR A 81 -7.85 -8.84 8.68
CA THR A 81 -8.97 -8.28 7.91
C THR A 81 -8.98 -6.77 8.08
N ILE A 82 -8.97 -6.04 6.98
CA ILE A 82 -9.27 -4.60 6.99
C ILE A 82 -10.71 -4.40 6.49
N SER A 83 -11.52 -3.69 7.28
CA SER A 83 -12.95 -3.50 7.01
C SER A 83 -13.33 -2.03 7.09
N ASN A 84 -13.57 -1.41 5.94
CA ASN A 84 -13.83 0.04 5.83
C ASN A 84 -12.74 0.88 6.54
N LEU A 85 -11.49 0.47 6.39
CA LEU A 85 -10.34 1.09 7.03
C LEU A 85 -9.74 2.18 6.14
N VAL A 86 -9.66 3.41 6.66
CA VAL A 86 -8.97 4.52 6.01
C VAL A 86 -7.87 5.04 6.92
N LEU A 87 -6.62 4.85 6.53
CA LEU A 87 -5.45 5.39 7.22
C LEU A 87 -4.68 6.33 6.28
N GLU A 88 -4.61 7.60 6.65
CA GLU A 88 -3.88 8.61 5.89
C GLU A 88 -2.77 9.24 6.75
N THR A 89 -1.53 9.09 6.30
CA THR A 89 -0.35 9.72 6.89
C THR A 89 0.36 10.68 5.93
N PRO A 90 -0.32 11.67 5.34
CA PRO A 90 0.21 12.49 4.25
C PRO A 90 1.37 13.39 4.71
N GLY A 91 2.30 13.74 3.83
CA GLY A 91 3.37 14.72 4.12
C GLY A 91 4.78 14.16 3.98
N SER A 92 5.77 15.01 4.24
CA SER A 92 7.20 14.74 4.00
C SER A 92 7.85 13.83 5.05
N ASP A 93 7.17 13.59 6.16
CA ASP A 93 7.65 12.69 7.20
C ASP A 93 7.42 11.25 6.74
N SER A 94 8.47 10.42 6.77
CA SER A 94 8.44 9.01 6.32
C SER A 94 7.61 8.10 7.21
N ARG A 95 6.30 8.35 7.22
CA ARG A 95 5.27 7.67 7.98
C ARG A 95 4.58 6.67 7.07
N CYS A 96 4.51 5.42 7.51
CA CYS A 96 3.87 4.34 6.77
C CYS A 96 2.53 4.01 7.43
N ALA A 97 1.47 3.94 6.63
CA ALA A 97 0.15 3.56 7.11
C ALA A 97 0.11 2.10 7.57
N PHE A 98 0.77 1.20 6.83
CA PHE A 98 0.83 -0.22 7.14
C PHE A 98 2.19 -0.81 6.75
N THR A 99 2.96 -1.30 7.72
CA THR A 99 4.31 -1.83 7.49
C THR A 99 4.48 -3.25 8.04
N LEU A 100 5.21 -4.09 7.28
CA LEU A 100 5.68 -5.39 7.72
C LEU A 100 7.16 -5.28 8.15
N GLN A 101 7.47 -5.63 9.40
CA GLN A 101 8.85 -5.69 9.87
C GLN A 101 9.60 -6.89 9.26
N THR A 102 10.88 -7.04 9.59
CA THR A 102 11.76 -8.09 9.06
C THR A 102 11.12 -9.47 9.19
N ASN A 103 11.15 -10.28 8.13
CA ASN A 103 10.57 -11.64 8.09
C ASN A 103 9.08 -11.75 8.45
N ALA A 104 8.33 -10.65 8.49
CA ALA A 104 6.90 -10.69 8.74
C ALA A 104 6.14 -11.16 7.49
N CYS A 105 5.08 -11.93 7.71
CA CYS A 105 4.20 -12.46 6.68
C CYS A 105 2.74 -12.11 7.01
N VAL A 106 1.96 -11.64 6.04
CA VAL A 106 0.57 -11.22 6.27
C VAL A 106 -0.38 -11.87 5.27
N SER A 107 -1.44 -12.50 5.77
CA SER A 107 -2.64 -12.79 4.99
C SER A 107 -3.66 -11.67 5.20
N LEU A 108 -3.81 -10.80 4.21
CA LEU A 108 -4.72 -9.67 4.23
C LEU A 108 -6.05 -10.03 3.58
N PHE A 109 -7.15 -9.81 4.29
CA PHE A 109 -8.53 -9.99 3.83
C PHE A 109 -9.21 -8.63 3.71
N LEU A 110 -9.81 -8.36 2.55
CA LEU A 110 -10.44 -7.09 2.24
C LEU A 110 -11.95 -7.17 2.44
N ALA A 111 -12.50 -6.37 3.35
CA ALA A 111 -13.93 -6.14 3.50
C ALA A 111 -14.25 -4.65 3.29
N GLY A 112 -15.34 -4.35 2.59
CA GLY A 112 -15.73 -2.99 2.27
C GLY A 112 -14.64 -2.18 1.56
N ASN A 113 -14.63 -0.86 1.76
CA ASN A 113 -13.72 0.04 1.06
C ASN A 113 -12.57 0.49 1.96
N ASN A 114 -11.35 0.09 1.62
CA ASN A 114 -10.17 0.41 2.40
C ASN A 114 -9.23 1.36 1.63
N ALA A 115 -8.59 2.28 2.35
CA ALA A 115 -7.60 3.20 1.80
C ALA A 115 -6.39 3.34 2.73
N LEU A 116 -5.20 3.16 2.17
CA LEU A 116 -3.92 3.34 2.85
C LEU A 116 -3.10 4.38 2.09
N LEU A 117 -2.82 5.51 2.73
CA LEU A 117 -1.98 6.58 2.17
C LEU A 117 -0.80 6.83 3.11
N SER A 118 0.40 6.66 2.58
CA SER A 118 1.65 6.88 3.31
C SER A 118 2.31 8.23 2.99
N GLY A 119 3.23 8.66 3.87
CA GLY A 119 4.07 9.83 3.66
C GLY A 119 5.30 9.53 2.80
N ASP A 120 6.11 10.55 2.52
CA ASP A 120 7.26 10.45 1.62
C ASP A 120 8.19 9.28 1.96
N ASN A 121 8.71 8.64 0.92
CA ASN A 121 9.60 7.48 0.98
C ASN A 121 8.96 6.19 1.53
N ARG A 122 7.66 6.15 1.85
CA ARG A 122 6.99 4.97 2.41
C ARG A 122 5.86 4.48 1.49
N ALA A 123 5.78 3.17 1.31
CA ALA A 123 4.73 2.58 0.49
C ALA A 123 3.37 2.67 1.21
N GLY A 124 2.27 2.72 0.46
CA GLY A 124 0.91 2.73 1.03
C GLY A 124 0.68 1.50 1.90
N LEU A 125 1.07 0.34 1.37
CA LEU A 125 1.26 -0.92 2.09
C LEU A 125 2.68 -1.43 1.87
N GLU A 126 3.52 -1.35 2.90
CA GLU A 126 4.95 -1.61 2.78
C GLU A 126 5.31 -3.08 2.98
N VAL A 127 5.82 -3.67 1.91
CA VAL A 127 6.35 -5.03 1.80
C VAL A 127 7.74 -4.93 1.19
N ALA A 128 8.73 -4.62 2.04
CA ALA A 128 10.14 -4.58 1.64
C ALA A 128 10.71 -5.99 1.42
N GLY A 129 11.90 -6.08 0.81
CA GLY A 129 12.62 -7.36 0.58
C GLY A 129 12.64 -8.27 1.82
N GLY A 130 12.40 -9.57 1.62
CA GLY A 130 12.33 -10.56 2.70
C GLY A 130 11.02 -10.59 3.51
N ARG A 131 10.01 -9.77 3.17
CA ARG A 131 8.65 -9.87 3.72
C ARG A 131 7.68 -10.49 2.71
N ALA A 132 6.55 -11.01 3.19
CA ALA A 132 5.52 -11.59 2.34
C ALA A 132 4.11 -11.04 2.65
N LEU A 133 3.34 -10.78 1.61
CA LEU A 133 1.95 -10.35 1.67
C LEU A 133 1.10 -11.21 0.74
N SER A 134 0.02 -11.78 1.26
CA SER A 134 -1.04 -12.43 0.50
C SER A 134 -2.34 -11.64 0.64
N ILE A 135 -2.97 -11.23 -0.46
CA ILE A 135 -4.22 -10.46 -0.44
C ILE A 135 -5.38 -11.32 -0.96
N ASN A 136 -6.48 -11.34 -0.22
CA ASN A 136 -7.72 -12.04 -0.51
C ASN A 136 -8.94 -11.12 -0.30
N SER A 137 -10.05 -11.43 -0.96
CA SER A 137 -11.35 -10.93 -0.51
C SER A 137 -11.70 -11.53 0.85
N ALA A 138 -12.37 -10.77 1.72
CA ALA A 138 -12.93 -11.32 2.95
C ALA A 138 -14.05 -12.32 2.61
N PRO A 139 -14.26 -13.36 3.43
CA PRO A 139 -15.33 -14.33 3.20
C PRO A 139 -16.70 -13.63 3.07
N GLY A 140 -17.37 -13.84 1.94
CA GLY A 140 -18.68 -13.24 1.65
C GLY A 140 -18.63 -11.81 1.11
N ASP A 141 -17.45 -11.25 0.84
CA ASP A 141 -17.28 -9.90 0.28
C ASP A 141 -16.28 -9.89 -0.88
N ASP A 142 -16.70 -10.43 -2.03
CA ASP A 142 -15.90 -10.43 -3.26
C ASP A 142 -15.62 -9.02 -3.80
N ALA A 143 -16.36 -8.01 -3.34
CA ALA A 143 -16.21 -6.61 -3.70
C ALA A 143 -15.22 -5.85 -2.80
N GLY A 144 -14.67 -6.49 -1.76
CA GLY A 144 -13.70 -5.90 -0.85
C GLY A 144 -12.56 -5.20 -1.60
N ALA A 145 -12.34 -3.93 -1.29
CA ALA A 145 -11.48 -3.05 -2.05
C ALA A 145 -10.34 -2.47 -1.20
N LEU A 146 -9.18 -2.29 -1.82
CA LEU A 146 -8.02 -1.61 -1.26
C LEU A 146 -7.48 -0.58 -2.26
N THR A 147 -7.48 0.69 -1.86
CA THR A 147 -6.69 1.74 -2.50
C THR A 147 -5.42 1.98 -1.71
N ALA A 148 -4.25 1.63 -2.25
CA ALA A 148 -2.96 1.81 -1.61
C ALA A 148 -2.13 2.85 -2.37
N THR A 149 -1.81 3.96 -1.71
CA THR A 149 -1.09 5.09 -2.30
C THR A 149 0.23 5.30 -1.57
N GLY A 150 1.34 5.09 -2.29
CA GLY A 150 2.67 5.40 -1.78
C GLY A 150 2.91 6.90 -1.72
N GLY A 151 3.59 7.35 -0.68
CA GLY A 151 4.15 8.70 -0.68
C GLY A 151 5.31 8.81 -1.68
N LYS A 152 5.85 10.01 -1.85
CA LYS A 152 6.86 10.30 -2.88
C LYS A 152 7.99 9.26 -2.89
N TYR A 153 8.34 8.77 -4.08
CA TYR A 153 9.39 7.75 -4.29
C TYR A 153 9.08 6.34 -3.77
N ALA A 154 7.85 6.04 -3.37
CA ALA A 154 7.50 4.71 -2.85
C ALA A 154 6.27 4.10 -3.53
N ALA A 155 6.21 2.77 -3.49
CA ALA A 155 5.18 2.02 -4.20
C ALA A 155 3.79 2.17 -3.55
N GLY A 156 2.73 1.92 -4.31
CA GLY A 156 1.40 1.75 -3.72
C GLY A 156 1.40 0.56 -2.77
N ILE A 157 1.80 -0.60 -3.28
CA ILE A 157 2.02 -1.84 -2.53
C ILE A 157 3.43 -2.35 -2.84
N GLY A 158 4.27 -2.48 -1.81
CA GLY A 158 5.60 -3.06 -1.97
C GLY A 158 6.73 -2.26 -1.33
N GLY A 159 7.79 -2.01 -2.09
CA GLY A 159 9.03 -1.41 -1.63
C GLY A 159 8.91 0.08 -1.32
N ASN A 160 9.70 0.51 -0.35
CA ASN A 160 9.87 1.91 0.01
C ASN A 160 11.06 2.51 -0.78
N ASN A 161 11.37 3.80 -0.63
CA ASN A 161 12.42 4.44 -1.44
C ASN A 161 13.78 3.72 -1.26
N LYS A 162 14.43 3.39 -2.39
CA LYS A 162 15.71 2.68 -2.51
C LYS A 162 15.71 1.23 -2.03
N ASN A 163 14.57 0.67 -1.65
CA ASN A 163 14.48 -0.72 -1.23
C ASN A 163 13.61 -1.52 -2.20
N GLU A 164 14.04 -2.75 -2.46
CA GLU A 164 13.26 -3.70 -3.25
C GLU A 164 11.95 -4.09 -2.56
N SER A 165 11.00 -4.54 -3.37
CA SER A 165 9.79 -5.19 -2.86
C SER A 165 10.07 -6.62 -2.42
N GLY A 166 9.30 -7.09 -1.44
CA GLY A 166 9.26 -8.49 -1.03
C GLY A 166 8.41 -9.34 -1.97
N THR A 167 7.72 -10.32 -1.38
CA THR A 167 6.80 -11.20 -2.11
C THR A 167 5.37 -10.73 -1.92
N ILE A 168 4.67 -10.45 -3.02
CA ILE A 168 3.27 -10.03 -3.04
C ILE A 168 2.48 -11.06 -3.84
N THR A 169 1.45 -11.64 -3.23
CA THR A 169 0.52 -12.56 -3.88
C THR A 169 -0.89 -12.00 -3.77
N ILE A 170 -1.61 -11.89 -4.89
CA ILE A 170 -2.98 -11.40 -4.95
C ILE A 170 -3.86 -12.53 -5.46
N HIS A 171 -4.81 -12.99 -4.63
CA HIS A 171 -5.77 -14.03 -5.00
C HIS A 171 -7.14 -13.46 -5.36
N GLY A 172 -7.52 -12.32 -4.79
CA GLY A 172 -8.84 -11.69 -4.98
C GLY A 172 -8.90 -10.24 -4.50
N GLY A 173 -10.09 -9.66 -4.60
CA GLY A 173 -10.38 -8.27 -4.22
C GLY A 173 -10.25 -7.26 -5.36
N GLN A 174 -10.64 -6.02 -5.07
CA GLN A 174 -10.49 -4.85 -5.93
C GLN A 174 -9.28 -4.04 -5.47
N ILE A 175 -8.14 -4.19 -6.14
CA ILE A 175 -6.87 -3.56 -5.75
C ILE A 175 -6.59 -2.38 -6.67
N THR A 176 -6.43 -1.20 -6.09
CA THR A 176 -5.92 -0.01 -6.76
C THR A 176 -4.64 0.43 -6.08
N ALA A 177 -3.51 0.41 -6.79
CA ALA A 177 -2.20 0.72 -6.24
C ALA A 177 -1.52 1.85 -7.01
N TYR A 178 -1.17 2.92 -6.31
CA TYR A 178 -0.53 4.10 -6.87
C TYR A 178 0.89 4.27 -6.34
N GLY A 179 1.86 4.13 -7.22
CA GLY A 179 3.26 4.50 -7.00
C GLY A 179 3.49 5.94 -7.44
N THR A 180 4.30 6.68 -6.69
CA THR A 180 4.56 8.11 -6.98
C THR A 180 6.05 8.37 -7.23
N ASP A 181 6.35 9.33 -8.11
CA ASP A 181 7.70 9.82 -8.42
C ASP A 181 8.78 8.74 -8.56
N GLY A 182 8.70 7.90 -9.60
CA GLY A 182 9.70 6.88 -9.87
C GLY A 182 9.45 5.55 -9.18
N ALA A 183 8.41 5.42 -8.36
CA ALA A 183 8.02 4.13 -7.79
C ALA A 183 6.97 3.40 -8.64
N ALA A 184 6.92 2.08 -8.48
CA ALA A 184 5.92 1.25 -9.13
C ALA A 184 4.56 1.32 -8.43
N GLY A 185 3.46 1.07 -9.15
CA GLY A 185 2.16 0.87 -8.52
C GLY A 185 2.20 -0.30 -7.52
N ILE A 186 2.58 -1.47 -8.04
CA ILE A 186 2.89 -2.66 -7.24
C ILE A 186 4.34 -3.07 -7.54
N GLY A 187 5.16 -3.22 -6.50
CA GLY A 187 6.56 -3.62 -6.61
C GLY A 187 7.49 -2.61 -5.96
N GLY A 188 8.57 -2.23 -6.64
CA GLY A 188 9.68 -1.48 -6.05
C GLY A 188 9.38 0.00 -5.83
N GLY A 189 9.93 0.57 -4.75
CA GLY A 189 10.06 2.03 -4.62
C GLY A 189 11.05 2.60 -5.64
N SER A 190 11.22 3.92 -5.70
CA SER A 190 12.25 4.53 -6.55
C SER A 190 13.62 3.95 -6.22
N GLN A 191 14.40 3.52 -7.21
CA GLN A 191 15.67 2.79 -7.00
C GLN A 191 15.54 1.44 -6.26
N GLY A 192 14.33 0.90 -6.12
CA GLY A 192 14.03 -0.45 -5.64
C GLY A 192 13.60 -1.40 -6.76
N ALA A 193 14.08 -2.65 -6.72
CA ALA A 193 13.65 -3.69 -7.64
C ALA A 193 12.23 -4.18 -7.35
N GLY A 194 11.55 -4.72 -8.36
CA GLY A 194 10.14 -5.11 -8.25
C GLY A 194 9.82 -6.32 -7.37
N GLY A 195 10.82 -7.03 -6.86
CA GLY A 195 10.60 -8.20 -6.00
C GLY A 195 9.92 -9.35 -6.73
N THR A 196 9.03 -10.06 -6.03
CA THR A 196 8.18 -11.11 -6.61
C THR A 196 6.72 -10.73 -6.49
N THR A 197 6.01 -10.65 -7.62
CA THR A 197 4.57 -10.39 -7.66
C THR A 197 3.85 -11.53 -8.37
N THR A 198 2.87 -12.14 -7.69
CA THR A 198 2.00 -13.18 -8.27
C THR A 198 0.53 -12.73 -8.20
N ILE A 199 -0.17 -12.72 -9.33
CA ILE A 199 -1.60 -12.40 -9.39
C ILE A 199 -2.35 -13.65 -9.87
N ASN A 200 -3.12 -14.25 -8.97
CA ASN A 200 -3.94 -15.43 -9.24
C ASN A 200 -5.38 -15.07 -9.59
N GLY A 201 -5.87 -13.90 -9.15
CA GLY A 201 -7.24 -13.45 -9.36
C GLY A 201 -7.49 -12.01 -8.91
N GLY A 202 -8.75 -11.60 -8.87
CA GLY A 202 -9.18 -10.24 -8.51
C GLY A 202 -9.15 -9.24 -9.67
N HIS A 203 -9.45 -7.99 -9.34
CA HIS A 203 -9.30 -6.85 -10.25
C HIS A 203 -8.15 -5.98 -9.73
N VAL A 204 -7.07 -5.89 -10.48
CA VAL A 204 -5.84 -5.20 -10.07
C VAL A 204 -5.57 -4.05 -11.02
N SER A 205 -5.64 -2.83 -10.51
CA SER A 205 -5.24 -1.60 -11.19
C SER A 205 -3.98 -1.06 -10.52
N ALA A 206 -2.86 -1.07 -11.23
CA ALA A 206 -1.56 -0.66 -10.70
C ALA A 206 -0.92 0.39 -11.61
N SER A 207 -0.71 1.59 -11.07
CA SER A 207 -0.24 2.73 -11.85
C SER A 207 0.90 3.45 -11.15
N SER A 208 1.93 3.82 -11.91
CA SER A 208 2.85 4.87 -11.49
C SER A 208 2.28 6.21 -11.95
N THR A 209 1.80 7.03 -11.01
CA THR A 209 1.19 8.34 -11.32
C THR A 209 2.24 9.41 -11.61
N GLY A 210 3.50 9.12 -11.32
CA GLY A 210 4.64 9.97 -11.62
C GLY A 210 5.37 9.59 -12.90
N THR A 211 6.67 9.83 -12.89
CA THR A 211 7.58 9.45 -13.99
C THR A 211 8.35 8.19 -13.62
N TYR A 212 8.83 7.43 -14.60
CA TYR A 212 9.93 6.45 -14.48
C TYR A 212 9.69 5.12 -13.74
N GLY A 213 8.61 4.96 -12.96
CA GLY A 213 8.25 3.69 -12.30
C GLY A 213 7.28 2.84 -13.13
N ALA A 214 7.38 1.51 -13.07
CA ALA A 214 6.45 0.63 -13.78
C ALA A 214 5.04 0.65 -13.17
N GLY A 215 4.02 0.18 -13.90
CA GLY A 215 2.71 -0.09 -13.27
C GLY A 215 2.84 -1.23 -12.26
N ILE A 216 3.34 -2.38 -12.74
CA ILE A 216 3.73 -3.54 -11.92
C ILE A 216 5.19 -3.86 -12.20
N GLY A 217 6.03 -3.86 -11.16
CA GLY A 217 7.44 -4.23 -11.24
C GLY A 217 8.37 -3.21 -10.61
N GLY A 218 9.34 -2.72 -11.38
CA GLY A 218 10.49 -1.99 -10.86
C GLY A 218 10.26 -0.49 -10.73
N GLY A 219 10.92 0.12 -9.76
CA GLY A 219 11.05 1.57 -9.71
C GLY A 219 12.13 2.09 -10.67
N TYR A 220 12.30 3.41 -10.67
CA TYR A 220 13.30 4.14 -11.43
C TYR A 220 14.69 3.53 -11.21
N TYR A 221 15.45 3.34 -12.29
CA TYR A 221 16.78 2.71 -12.29
C TYR A 221 16.82 1.24 -11.87
N ARG A 222 15.68 0.52 -11.84
CA ARG A 222 15.65 -0.90 -11.44
C ARG A 222 14.76 -1.76 -12.33
N ALA A 223 15.11 -3.05 -12.32
CA ALA A 223 14.40 -4.11 -13.03
C ALA A 223 13.07 -4.48 -12.35
N GLY A 224 12.19 -5.10 -13.13
CA GLY A 224 10.84 -5.51 -12.74
C GLY A 224 10.73 -6.65 -11.74
N GLY A 225 11.82 -7.40 -11.51
CA GLY A 225 11.78 -8.59 -10.69
C GLY A 225 11.09 -9.76 -11.39
N THR A 226 10.37 -10.59 -10.63
CA THR A 226 9.62 -11.74 -11.14
C THR A 226 8.13 -11.47 -11.03
N ILE A 227 7.43 -11.43 -12.16
CA ILE A 227 5.99 -11.14 -12.23
C ILE A 227 5.29 -12.34 -12.87
N THR A 228 4.32 -12.91 -12.15
CA THR A 228 3.49 -14.02 -12.65
C THR A 228 2.02 -13.64 -12.58
N ILE A 229 1.29 -13.76 -13.68
CA ILE A 229 -0.15 -13.52 -13.75
C ILE A 229 -0.83 -14.81 -14.21
N ASN A 230 -1.56 -15.45 -13.32
CA ASN A 230 -2.29 -16.69 -13.57
C ASN A 230 -3.79 -16.45 -13.86
N GLY A 231 -4.34 -15.30 -13.46
CA GLY A 231 -5.75 -15.00 -13.61
C GLY A 231 -6.13 -13.58 -13.19
N GLY A 232 -7.43 -13.28 -13.19
CA GLY A 232 -7.99 -11.97 -12.85
C GLY A 232 -8.04 -10.97 -14.01
N THR A 233 -8.39 -9.73 -13.69
CA THR A 233 -8.33 -8.58 -14.60
C THR A 233 -7.24 -7.65 -14.11
N VAL A 234 -6.16 -7.51 -14.89
CA VAL A 234 -4.98 -6.72 -14.52
C VAL A 234 -4.84 -5.54 -15.46
N MET A 235 -4.86 -4.32 -14.92
CA MET A 235 -4.55 -3.08 -15.62
C MET A 235 -3.28 -2.50 -15.01
N ALA A 236 -2.21 -2.41 -15.81
CA ALA A 236 -0.93 -1.92 -15.37
C ALA A 236 -0.49 -0.74 -16.23
N GLN A 237 -0.29 0.43 -15.61
CA GLN A 237 0.10 1.66 -16.29
C GLN A 237 1.46 2.17 -15.80
N GLY A 238 2.43 2.16 -16.70
CA GLY A 238 3.76 2.73 -16.45
C GLY A 238 3.70 4.26 -16.45
N GLY A 239 4.53 4.86 -15.60
CA GLY A 239 4.85 6.27 -15.67
C GLY A 239 5.62 6.61 -16.95
N ARG A 240 5.93 7.90 -17.16
CA ARG A 240 6.70 8.33 -18.34
C ARG A 240 8.02 7.56 -18.46
N LEU A 241 8.36 7.05 -19.66
CA LEU A 241 9.56 6.26 -19.96
C LEU A 241 9.66 4.88 -19.29
N SER A 242 8.62 4.34 -18.64
CA SER A 242 8.68 3.02 -17.98
C SER A 242 7.66 2.03 -18.54
N ALA A 243 7.84 0.75 -18.21
CA ALA A 243 6.95 -0.30 -18.68
C ALA A 243 5.60 -0.28 -17.96
N GLY A 244 4.54 -0.79 -18.62
CA GLY A 244 3.29 -1.12 -17.93
C GLY A 244 3.54 -2.23 -16.91
N ILE A 245 4.10 -3.34 -17.39
CA ILE A 245 4.56 -4.48 -16.58
C ILE A 245 6.04 -4.73 -16.86
N GLY A 246 6.89 -4.66 -15.84
CA GLY A 246 8.31 -4.96 -15.93
C GLY A 246 9.20 -3.87 -15.34
N GLY A 247 10.18 -3.38 -16.09
CA GLY A 247 11.23 -2.48 -15.60
C GLY A 247 10.87 -0.99 -15.58
N GLY A 248 11.52 -0.25 -14.67
CA GLY A 248 11.51 1.21 -14.67
C GLY A 248 12.43 1.81 -15.75
N TYR A 249 12.58 3.13 -15.73
CA TYR A 249 13.47 3.86 -16.66
C TYR A 249 14.96 3.69 -16.30
N TYR A 250 15.83 3.55 -17.32
CA TYR A 250 17.30 3.70 -17.24
C TYR A 250 18.03 2.72 -16.30
N HIS A 251 17.70 1.44 -16.32
CA HIS A 251 18.48 0.43 -15.58
C HIS A 251 19.43 -0.36 -16.49
N SER A 252 20.49 -0.90 -15.89
CA SER A 252 21.37 -1.87 -16.57
C SER A 252 20.78 -3.28 -16.50
N GLY A 253 21.08 -4.10 -17.51
CA GLY A 253 20.63 -5.49 -17.59
C GLY A 253 19.14 -5.67 -17.93
N PRO A 254 18.65 -6.92 -17.92
CA PRO A 254 17.28 -7.26 -18.30
C PRO A 254 16.24 -6.69 -17.34
N ALA A 255 15.05 -6.37 -17.85
CA ALA A 255 13.94 -5.82 -17.07
C ALA A 255 13.24 -6.81 -16.12
N GLY A 256 13.80 -8.00 -15.90
CA GLY A 256 13.20 -9.07 -15.11
C GLY A 256 12.47 -10.12 -15.97
N THR A 257 11.61 -10.89 -15.32
CA THR A 257 10.85 -11.98 -15.94
C THR A 257 9.35 -11.74 -15.74
N VAL A 258 8.60 -11.81 -16.83
CA VAL A 258 7.13 -11.73 -16.83
C VAL A 258 6.57 -13.02 -17.41
N ALA A 259 5.72 -13.69 -16.64
CA ALA A 259 4.96 -14.86 -17.08
C ALA A 259 3.46 -14.56 -16.99
N ILE A 260 2.74 -14.70 -18.09
CA ILE A 260 1.27 -14.57 -18.14
C ILE A 260 0.69 -15.89 -18.60
N ASN A 261 -0.01 -16.56 -17.69
CA ASN A 261 -0.60 -17.89 -17.88
C ASN A 261 -2.14 -17.84 -18.03
N GLY A 262 -2.76 -16.70 -17.71
CA GLY A 262 -4.22 -16.53 -17.78
C GLY A 262 -4.68 -15.12 -17.42
N GLY A 263 -6.00 -14.92 -17.41
CA GLY A 263 -6.66 -13.63 -17.09
C GLY A 263 -6.80 -12.67 -18.27
N THR A 264 -7.25 -11.46 -17.99
CA THR A 264 -7.32 -10.32 -18.92
C THR A 264 -6.30 -9.28 -18.49
N VAL A 265 -5.26 -9.07 -19.27
CA VAL A 265 -4.14 -8.18 -18.93
C VAL A 265 -4.08 -7.02 -19.92
N THR A 266 -4.20 -5.80 -19.41
CA THR A 266 -3.95 -4.56 -20.16
C THR A 266 -2.74 -3.87 -19.58
N ALA A 267 -1.63 -3.90 -20.31
CA ALA A 267 -0.37 -3.31 -19.91
C ALA A 267 -0.03 -2.13 -20.82
N THR A 268 -0.06 -0.92 -20.27
CA THR A 268 0.23 0.32 -20.98
C THR A 268 1.53 0.92 -20.45
N GLY A 269 2.58 0.90 -21.28
CA GLY A 269 3.82 1.60 -20.97
C GLY A 269 3.65 3.11 -21.00
N GLY A 270 4.56 3.86 -20.40
CA GLY A 270 4.63 5.29 -20.60
C GLY A 270 5.10 5.67 -22.00
N ASN A 271 5.21 6.98 -22.26
CA ASN A 271 5.88 7.46 -23.47
C ASN A 271 7.27 6.81 -23.60
N SER A 272 7.55 6.15 -24.72
CA SER A 272 8.79 5.38 -24.98
C SER A 272 9.06 4.18 -24.04
N GLY A 273 8.09 3.74 -23.24
CA GLY A 273 8.15 2.50 -22.46
C GLY A 273 7.34 1.38 -23.11
N ALA A 274 7.75 0.13 -22.91
CA ALA A 274 7.01 -1.02 -23.41
C ALA A 274 5.70 -1.24 -22.64
N GLY A 275 4.67 -1.80 -23.27
CA GLY A 275 3.51 -2.32 -22.53
C GLY A 275 3.96 -3.37 -21.49
N ILE A 276 4.70 -4.38 -21.96
CA ILE A 276 5.32 -5.42 -21.13
C ILE A 276 6.79 -5.51 -21.51
N GLY A 277 7.69 -5.44 -20.54
CA GLY A 277 9.14 -5.53 -20.76
C GLY A 277 9.92 -4.45 -20.02
N GLY A 278 10.77 -3.71 -20.74
CA GLY A 278 11.62 -2.68 -20.16
C GLY A 278 11.08 -1.25 -20.30
N GLY A 279 11.50 -0.38 -19.40
CA GLY A 279 11.42 1.06 -19.64
C GLY A 279 12.41 1.52 -20.71
N SER A 280 12.32 2.79 -21.09
CA SER A 280 13.24 3.42 -22.04
C SER A 280 14.68 3.33 -21.53
N SER A 281 15.62 3.24 -22.48
CA SER A 281 17.06 3.16 -22.18
C SER A 281 17.41 1.96 -21.29
N SER A 282 16.66 0.86 -21.40
CA SER A 282 16.87 -0.39 -20.67
C SER A 282 16.66 -1.59 -21.59
N GLN A 283 17.28 -2.71 -21.25
CA GLN A 283 17.06 -3.95 -22.00
C GLN A 283 15.69 -4.53 -21.65
N GLY A 284 15.05 -5.16 -22.64
CA GLY A 284 13.85 -5.96 -22.39
C GLY A 284 14.11 -7.08 -21.37
N GLY A 285 13.04 -7.53 -20.72
CA GLY A 285 13.07 -8.71 -19.86
C GLY A 285 12.70 -9.98 -20.64
N THR A 286 12.65 -11.11 -19.94
CA THR A 286 12.02 -12.33 -20.47
C THR A 286 10.52 -12.20 -20.35
N VAL A 287 9.77 -12.41 -21.44
CA VAL A 287 8.31 -12.34 -21.46
C VAL A 287 7.76 -13.64 -22.02
N ASN A 288 7.05 -14.40 -21.19
CA ASN A 288 6.39 -15.66 -21.56
C ASN A 288 4.88 -15.48 -21.42
N ILE A 289 4.15 -15.55 -22.54
CA ILE A 289 2.68 -15.51 -22.54
C ILE A 289 2.19 -16.86 -23.03
N SER A 290 1.61 -17.64 -22.13
CA SER A 290 1.10 -19.00 -22.41
C SER A 290 -0.43 -19.07 -22.39
N GLY A 291 -1.11 -18.04 -21.91
CA GLY A 291 -2.58 -17.95 -21.88
C GLY A 291 -3.10 -16.55 -21.55
N GLY A 292 -4.43 -16.42 -21.53
CA GLY A 292 -5.14 -15.16 -21.25
C GLY A 292 -5.37 -14.26 -22.46
N ALA A 293 -6.05 -13.13 -22.24
CA ALA A 293 -6.21 -12.05 -23.21
C ALA A 293 -5.26 -10.91 -22.83
N VAL A 294 -4.23 -10.66 -23.64
CA VAL A 294 -3.18 -9.70 -23.32
C VAL A 294 -3.14 -8.57 -24.35
N THR A 295 -3.33 -7.35 -23.87
CA THR A 295 -3.12 -6.11 -24.63
C THR A 295 -1.89 -5.42 -24.05
N ALA A 296 -0.80 -5.37 -24.83
CA ALA A 296 0.43 -4.66 -24.47
C ALA A 296 0.66 -3.50 -25.45
N GLN A 297 0.66 -2.28 -24.94
CA GLN A 297 0.80 -1.08 -25.77
C GLN A 297 1.72 -0.04 -25.11
N ALA A 298 2.40 0.77 -25.91
CA ALA A 298 2.96 2.01 -25.40
C ALA A 298 1.82 3.01 -25.15
N ALA A 299 2.01 3.97 -24.25
CA ALA A 299 1.07 5.07 -24.12
C ALA A 299 0.95 5.76 -25.48
N PRO A 300 -0.27 6.03 -25.97
CA PRO A 300 -0.43 6.88 -27.14
C PRO A 300 0.35 8.17 -26.90
N THR A 301 1.05 8.66 -27.92
CA THR A 301 1.71 9.97 -27.88
C THR A 301 0.64 11.05 -27.76
N ALA A 302 0.13 11.26 -26.56
CA ALA A 302 -0.91 12.25 -26.28
C ALA A 302 -0.24 13.53 -25.77
N ALA A 303 -0.61 14.65 -26.40
CA ALA A 303 -0.34 16.01 -25.94
C ALA A 303 -0.68 16.14 -24.43
N PRO A 304 0.02 17.01 -23.67
CA PRO A 304 -0.07 17.05 -22.21
C PRO A 304 -1.52 17.18 -21.76
N ALA A 305 -2.07 16.10 -21.20
CA ALA A 305 -3.38 16.13 -20.58
C ALA A 305 -3.26 16.94 -19.29
N ALA A 306 -4.01 18.04 -19.22
CA ALA A 306 -4.17 18.83 -18.01
C ALA A 306 -4.58 17.89 -16.87
N MET A 307 -3.75 17.83 -15.83
CA MET A 307 -4.07 17.22 -14.55
C MET A 307 -5.38 17.87 -14.07
N SER A 308 -6.50 17.16 -14.13
CA SER A 308 -7.72 17.63 -13.50
C SER A 308 -7.48 17.72 -12.00
N PRO A 309 -7.74 18.86 -11.33
CA PRO A 309 -7.66 18.91 -9.89
C PRO A 309 -8.65 17.93 -9.29
N PHE A 310 -8.21 17.25 -8.22
CA PHE A 310 -9.01 16.38 -7.37
C PHE A 310 -10.43 16.94 -7.13
N PRO A 311 -11.45 16.09 -6.94
CA PRO A 311 -12.75 16.57 -6.50
C PRO A 311 -12.56 17.34 -5.19
N ALA A 312 -12.99 18.60 -5.19
CA ALA A 312 -13.05 19.40 -3.99
C ALA A 312 -13.89 18.65 -2.96
N ALA A 313 -13.33 18.48 -1.75
CA ALA A 313 -14.15 18.28 -0.58
C ALA A 313 -15.15 19.45 -0.51
N GLY A 314 -16.41 19.12 -0.20
CA GLY A 314 -17.53 20.07 -0.19
C GLY A 314 -17.35 21.28 0.70
#